data_AF-A0A2J6QR61-F1
#
_entry.id   AF-A0A2J6QR61-F1
#
_cell.length_a   1.000
_cell.length_b   1.000
_cell.length_c   1.000
_cell.angle_alpha   90.00
_cell.angle_beta   90.00
_cell.angle_gamma   90.00
#
_symmetry.space_group_name_H-M   'P 1'
#
loop_
_entity.id
_entity.type
_entity.pdbx_description
1 polymer ?
#
loop_
_entity_poly.entity_id
_entity_poly.type
_entity_poly.pdbx_seq_one_letter_code
_entity_poly.pdbx_strand_id
1 'polypeptide(L)'
;MPKSQSTRLNITQNHPDFRLEPLSEQPALFKLEYLKKTLNLIQENPEDLQTCTIKCLVRGCYKKWENQRIYKSTSSYRAYFRTSHKYIDLKAILALDNNSESKASSSQLSQPTLPSLFNKHSGQREESFTINHFKRLLLSFIVNNNISF
;
A
#
# COMPACT_ATOMS: atom_id res chain seq x y z
N MET A 1 27.19 -22.30 21.82
CA MET A 1 26.95 -22.16 20.37
C MET A 1 26.18 -20.87 20.13
N PRO A 2 26.65 -19.95 19.26
CA PRO A 2 25.90 -18.73 18.95
C PRO A 2 24.61 -19.08 18.18
N LYS A 3 23.47 -18.51 18.61
CA LYS A 3 22.18 -18.73 17.95
C LYS A 3 22.15 -18.03 16.58
N SER A 4 21.47 -18.65 15.61
CA SER A 4 21.29 -18.06 14.27
C SER A 4 20.51 -16.74 14.34
N GLN A 5 20.69 -15.87 13.35
CA GLN A 5 19.95 -14.60 13.27
C GLN A 5 18.43 -14.84 13.22
N SER A 6 17.96 -15.88 12.52
CA SER A 6 16.55 -16.25 12.47
C SER A 6 16.01 -16.65 13.85
N THR A 7 16.78 -17.43 14.61
CA THR A 7 16.40 -17.85 15.96
C THR A 7 16.32 -16.65 16.90
N ARG A 8 17.24 -15.69 16.80
CA ARG A 8 17.21 -14.46 17.61
C ARG A 8 15.97 -13.62 17.32
N LEU A 9 15.58 -13.49 16.05
CA LEU A 9 14.37 -12.76 15.66
C LEU A 9 13.10 -13.42 16.23
N ASN A 10 13.00 -14.74 16.16
CA ASN A 10 11.86 -15.48 16.73
C ASN A 10 11.77 -15.28 18.25
N ILE A 11 12.89 -15.36 18.96
CA ILE A 11 12.95 -15.12 20.41
C ILE A 11 12.47 -13.71 20.75
N THR A 12 12.92 -12.69 20.00
CA THR A 12 12.48 -11.30 20.21
C THR A 12 10.99 -11.13 19.96
N GLN A 13 10.45 -11.78 18.91
CA GLN A 13 9.02 -11.70 18.57
C GLN A 13 8.15 -12.39 19.64
N ASN A 14 8.56 -13.57 20.12
CA ASN A 14 7.83 -14.26 21.19
C ASN A 14 7.95 -13.61 22.58
N HIS A 15 8.67 -12.50 22.72
CA HIS A 15 8.75 -11.79 24.00
C HIS A 15 7.37 -11.26 24.41
N PRO A 16 6.96 -11.34 25.69
CA PRO A 16 5.64 -10.87 26.14
C PRO A 16 5.41 -9.37 25.89
N ASP A 17 6.48 -8.57 25.91
CA ASP A 17 6.43 -7.14 25.61
C ASP A 17 6.51 -6.82 24.11
N PHE A 18 6.60 -7.81 23.24
CA PHE A 18 6.63 -7.59 21.79
C PHE A 18 5.31 -6.98 21.32
N ARG A 19 5.41 -5.89 20.57
CA ARG A 19 4.26 -5.19 19.99
C ARG A 19 4.48 -5.01 18.50
N LEU A 20 3.38 -5.04 17.76
CA LEU A 20 3.38 -4.64 16.36
C LEU A 20 3.77 -3.17 16.24
N GLU A 21 4.38 -2.83 15.11
CA GLU A 21 4.66 -1.45 14.72
C GLU A 21 3.41 -0.58 14.82
N PRO A 22 3.53 0.69 15.25
CA PRO A 22 2.41 1.61 15.29
C PRO A 22 1.79 1.76 13.90
N LEU A 23 0.48 2.03 13.84
CA LEU A 23 -0.26 2.13 12.56
C LEU A 23 0.39 3.12 11.58
N SER A 24 0.98 4.21 12.06
CA SER A 24 1.67 5.22 11.25
C SER A 24 2.85 4.68 10.43
N GLU A 25 3.50 3.62 10.91
CA GLU A 25 4.66 2.99 10.29
C GLU A 25 4.27 1.79 9.41
N GLN A 26 3.05 1.27 9.56
CA GLN A 26 2.57 0.14 8.78
C GLN A 26 2.27 0.54 7.33
N PRO A 27 2.17 -0.41 6.39
CA PRO A 27 1.79 -0.11 5.01
C PRO A 27 0.40 0.53 4.89
N ALA A 28 0.15 1.28 3.81
CA ALA A 28 -1.06 2.08 3.63
C ALA A 28 -2.38 1.30 3.75
N LEU A 29 -2.40 0.02 3.37
CA LEU A 29 -3.59 -0.85 3.56
C LEU A 29 -3.98 -1.01 5.03
N PHE A 30 -3.01 -0.94 5.94
CA PHE A 30 -3.25 -0.97 7.38
C PHE A 30 -3.49 0.44 7.94
N LYS A 31 -2.75 1.46 7.44
CA LYS A 31 -2.97 2.88 7.82
C LYS A 31 -4.41 3.33 7.60
N LEU A 32 -4.99 2.90 6.47
CA LEU A 32 -6.36 3.22 6.09
C LEU A 32 -7.40 2.25 6.67
N GLU A 33 -6.98 1.36 7.57
CA GLU A 33 -7.84 0.41 8.27
C GLU A 33 -8.60 -0.56 7.35
N TYR A 34 -8.14 -0.77 6.11
CA TYR A 34 -8.70 -1.81 5.24
C TYR A 34 -8.30 -3.22 5.68
N LEU A 35 -7.15 -3.33 6.35
CA LEU A 35 -6.66 -4.55 6.95
C LEU A 35 -6.39 -4.31 8.44
N LYS A 36 -6.72 -5.31 9.26
CA LYS A 36 -6.31 -5.38 10.66
C LYS A 36 -5.33 -6.50 10.87
N LYS A 37 -4.24 -6.22 11.58
CA LYS A 37 -3.23 -7.19 11.97
C LYS A 37 -3.33 -7.47 13.47
N THR A 38 -3.38 -8.74 13.84
CA THR A 38 -3.48 -9.19 15.23
C THR A 38 -2.42 -10.25 15.47
N LEU A 39 -1.64 -10.14 16.53
CA LEU A 39 -0.69 -11.19 16.93
C LEU A 39 -1.46 -12.44 17.36
N ASN A 40 -0.95 -13.60 16.96
CA ASN A 40 -1.42 -14.87 17.49
C ASN A 40 -0.78 -15.12 18.86
N LEU A 41 -1.23 -16.17 19.56
CA LEU A 41 -0.69 -16.54 20.86
C LEU A 41 0.83 -16.78 20.78
N ILE A 42 1.51 -16.39 21.86
CA ILE A 42 2.94 -16.64 22.05
C ILE A 42 3.17 -18.16 22.02
N GLN A 43 4.24 -18.59 21.35
CA GLN A 43 4.58 -20.00 21.27
C GLN A 43 5.25 -20.46 22.58
N GLU A 44 5.03 -21.72 22.97
CA GLU A 44 5.65 -22.31 24.17
C GLU A 44 7.18 -22.35 24.02
N ASN A 45 7.66 -22.67 22.82
CA ASN A 45 9.07 -22.59 22.48
C ASN A 45 9.38 -21.21 21.87
N PRO A 46 10.24 -20.39 22.50
CA PRO A 46 10.56 -19.06 22.01
C PRO A 46 11.34 -19.06 20.69
N GLU A 47 11.93 -20.19 20.29
CA GLU A 47 12.62 -20.33 19.01
C GLU A 47 11.66 -20.53 17.82
N ASP A 48 10.41 -20.87 18.10
CA ASP A 48 9.40 -21.06 17.07
C ASP A 48 8.91 -19.72 16.52
N LEU A 49 8.41 -19.73 15.28
CA LEU A 49 7.97 -18.51 14.62
C LEU A 49 6.68 -17.99 15.27
N GLN A 50 6.73 -16.77 15.83
CA GLN A 50 5.51 -16.06 16.16
C GLN A 50 4.79 -15.62 14.88
N THR A 51 3.49 -15.85 14.83
CA THR A 51 2.66 -15.53 13.66
C THR A 51 1.59 -14.50 13.99
N CYS A 52 1.00 -13.94 12.95
CA CYS A 52 -0.11 -13.01 13.05
C CYS A 52 -1.27 -13.43 12.14
N THR A 53 -2.43 -12.94 12.51
CA THR A 53 -3.65 -13.01 11.71
C THR A 53 -3.90 -11.66 11.07
N ILE A 54 -4.18 -11.66 9.77
CA ILE A 54 -4.61 -10.47 9.03
C ILE A 54 -6.07 -10.65 8.62
N LYS A 55 -6.91 -9.67 8.96
CA LYS A 55 -8.35 -9.67 8.64
C LYS A 55 -8.66 -8.52 7.69
N CYS A 56 -9.45 -8.78 6.65
CA CYS A 56 -10.04 -7.73 5.83
C CYS A 56 -11.19 -7.06 6.57
N LEU A 57 -11.19 -5.73 6.62
CA LEU A 57 -12.23 -4.92 7.27
C LEU A 57 -13.21 -4.29 6.28
N VAL A 58 -13.02 -4.53 4.99
CA VAL A 58 -13.90 -4.05 3.94
C VAL A 58 -15.33 -4.59 4.16
N ARG A 59 -16.33 -3.72 4.09
CA ARG A 59 -17.72 -4.08 4.39
C ARG A 59 -18.19 -5.23 3.51
N GLY A 60 -18.74 -6.28 4.14
CA GLY A 60 -19.20 -7.50 3.46
C GLY A 60 -18.07 -8.50 3.11
N CYS A 61 -16.83 -8.22 3.51
CA CYS A 61 -15.72 -9.14 3.34
C CYS A 61 -15.44 -9.95 4.62
N TYR A 62 -15.32 -11.26 4.48
CA TYR A 62 -14.99 -12.18 5.58
C TYR A 62 -13.60 -12.80 5.44
N LYS A 63 -12.78 -12.29 4.50
CA LYS A 63 -11.46 -12.85 4.24
C LYS A 63 -10.53 -12.65 5.44
N LYS A 64 -9.93 -13.75 5.87
CA LYS A 64 -8.92 -13.82 6.93
C LYS A 64 -7.72 -14.61 6.42
N TRP A 65 -6.51 -14.16 6.78
CA TRP A 65 -5.25 -14.87 6.55
C TRP A 65 -4.63 -15.19 7.89
N GLU A 66 -4.58 -16.47 8.22
CA GLU A 66 -4.06 -16.98 9.49
C GLU A 66 -2.59 -17.38 9.35
N ASN A 67 -1.90 -17.48 10.48
CA ASN A 67 -0.52 -17.97 10.56
C ASN A 67 0.46 -17.25 9.60
N GLN A 68 0.27 -15.95 9.41
CA GLN A 68 1.14 -15.14 8.57
C GLN A 68 2.38 -14.72 9.35
N ARG A 69 3.54 -14.67 8.68
CA ARG A 69 4.74 -14.04 9.24
C ARG A 69 4.45 -12.58 9.61
N ILE A 70 4.99 -12.12 10.73
CA ILE A 70 4.80 -10.74 11.21
C ILE A 70 5.27 -9.75 10.13
N TYR A 71 6.48 -9.89 9.61
CA TYR A 71 7.02 -8.99 8.59
C TYR A 71 6.88 -9.56 7.17
N LYS A 72 5.63 -9.83 6.74
CA LYS A 72 5.34 -10.29 5.38
C LYS A 72 5.02 -9.11 4.45
N SER A 73 5.51 -9.18 3.21
CA SER A 73 5.14 -8.23 2.15
C SER A 73 3.62 -8.17 1.94
N THR A 74 3.12 -6.97 1.63
CA THR A 74 1.70 -6.72 1.40
C THR A 74 1.23 -7.03 -0.02
N SER A 75 2.13 -7.48 -0.90
CA SER A 75 1.85 -7.74 -2.32
C SER A 75 0.66 -8.68 -2.52
N SER A 76 0.56 -9.76 -1.73
CA SER A 76 -0.56 -10.70 -1.80
C SER A 76 -1.90 -10.07 -1.42
N TYR A 77 -1.89 -9.18 -0.42
CA TYR A 77 -3.11 -8.49 0.01
C TYR A 77 -3.53 -7.46 -1.04
N ARG A 78 -2.56 -6.74 -1.63
CA ARG A 78 -2.83 -5.82 -2.75
C ARG A 78 -3.46 -6.55 -3.95
N ALA A 79 -2.93 -7.73 -4.30
CA ALA A 79 -3.51 -8.55 -5.37
C ALA A 79 -4.97 -8.96 -5.05
N TYR A 80 -5.26 -9.36 -3.81
CA TYR A 80 -6.61 -9.66 -3.38
C TYR A 80 -7.56 -8.46 -3.48
N PHE A 81 -7.11 -7.26 -3.07
CA PHE A 81 -7.93 -6.05 -3.18
C PHE A 81 -8.23 -5.68 -4.63
N ARG A 82 -7.30 -5.89 -5.57
CA ARG A 82 -7.53 -5.63 -7.00
C ARG A 82 -8.69 -6.46 -7.56
N THR A 83 -8.83 -7.70 -7.12
CA THR A 83 -9.80 -8.64 -7.68
C THR A 83 -11.13 -8.63 -6.93
N SER A 84 -11.08 -8.58 -5.59
CA SER A 84 -12.27 -8.70 -4.73
C SER A 84 -12.86 -7.36 -4.29
N HIS A 85 -12.10 -6.27 -4.33
CA HIS A 85 -12.53 -4.95 -3.85
C HIS A 85 -12.32 -3.86 -4.90
N LYS A 86 -12.95 -4.04 -6.07
CA LYS A 86 -12.78 -3.17 -7.26
C LYS A 86 -13.08 -1.68 -7.04
N TYR A 87 -13.89 -1.35 -6.03
CA TYR A 87 -14.24 0.03 -5.71
C TYR A 87 -13.19 0.75 -4.86
N ILE A 88 -12.18 0.04 -4.35
CA ILE A 88 -11.10 0.63 -3.55
C ILE A 88 -9.99 1.07 -4.51
N ASP A 89 -9.69 2.37 -4.52
CA ASP A 89 -8.63 2.92 -5.36
C ASP A 89 -7.24 2.61 -4.80
N LEU A 90 -6.68 1.47 -5.24
CA LEU A 90 -5.34 1.06 -4.84
C LEU A 90 -4.23 2.01 -5.31
N LYS A 91 -4.44 2.82 -6.37
CA LYS A 91 -3.41 3.77 -6.82
C LYS A 91 -3.25 4.89 -5.80
N ALA A 92 -4.38 5.41 -5.29
CA ALA A 92 -4.38 6.39 -4.21
C ALA A 92 -3.71 5.83 -2.94
N ILE A 93 -3.98 4.56 -2.61
CA ILE A 93 -3.35 3.88 -1.45
C ILE A 93 -1.83 3.78 -1.62
N LEU A 94 -1.35 3.40 -2.80
CA LEU A 94 0.09 3.25 -3.08
C LEU A 94 0.84 4.58 -3.07
N ALA A 95 0.18 5.68 -3.45
CA ALA A 95 0.77 7.00 -3.38
C ALA A 95 1.08 7.43 -1.92
N LEU A 96 0.32 6.94 -0.93
CA LEU A 96 0.58 7.18 0.49
C LEU A 96 1.83 6.43 0.98
N ASP A 97 2.09 5.23 0.45
CA ASP A 97 3.30 4.48 0.78
C ASP A 97 4.55 5.23 0.26
N ASN A 98 4.52 5.70 -0.99
CA ASN A 98 5.66 6.40 -1.61
C ASN A 98 5.95 7.77 -0.97
N ASN A 99 4.92 8.51 -0.56
CA ASN A 99 5.11 9.80 0.13
C ASN A 99 5.63 9.64 1.58
N SER A 100 5.44 8.47 2.20
CA SER A 100 5.96 8.19 3.54
C SER A 100 7.47 7.93 3.54
N GLU A 101 8.04 7.45 2.43
CA GLU A 101 9.48 7.19 2.28
C GLU A 101 10.31 8.48 2.03
N SER A 102 9.67 9.62 1.76
CA SER A 102 10.37 10.89 1.45
C SER A 102 10.90 11.67 2.67
N LYS A 103 10.92 11.06 3.86
CA LYS A 103 11.45 11.70 5.10
C LYS A 103 12.78 11.12 5.60
N ALA A 104 13.47 10.30 4.80
CA ALA A 104 14.83 9.88 5.11
C ALA A 104 15.78 10.21 3.94
N SER A 105 16.80 11.02 4.25
CA SER A 105 17.98 11.36 3.45
C SER A 105 17.87 12.59 2.54
N SER A 106 18.11 13.74 3.19
CA SER A 106 18.76 14.89 2.58
C SER A 106 20.26 14.61 2.46
N SER A 107 20.82 14.71 1.24
CA SER A 107 21.95 15.58 0.85
C SER A 107 22.79 15.02 -0.30
N GLN A 108 23.33 15.96 -1.11
CA GLN A 108 24.22 15.85 -2.29
C GLN A 108 23.49 15.70 -3.64
N LEU A 109 23.79 16.47 -4.70
CA LEU A 109 24.62 17.66 -4.94
C LEU A 109 24.23 18.14 -6.36
N SER A 110 24.12 19.44 -6.59
CA SER A 110 23.80 20.04 -7.89
C SER A 110 24.93 19.84 -8.91
N GLN A 111 24.62 19.62 -10.19
CA GLN A 111 25.11 20.46 -11.31
C GLN A 111 24.38 20.17 -12.65
N PRO A 112 24.35 21.14 -13.61
CA PRO A 112 23.50 21.14 -14.80
C PRO A 112 24.27 20.95 -16.14
N THR A 113 23.64 20.34 -17.16
CA THR A 113 24.05 20.51 -18.58
C THR A 113 22.85 20.39 -19.54
N LEU A 114 22.85 21.26 -20.55
CA LEU A 114 21.82 21.68 -21.54
C LEU A 114 21.52 20.67 -22.69
N PRO A 115 20.57 20.96 -23.63
CA PRO A 115 19.64 20.00 -24.22
C PRO A 115 20.12 19.38 -25.54
N SER A 116 19.67 18.16 -25.83
CA SER A 116 19.80 17.53 -27.15
C SER A 116 18.52 17.73 -27.96
N LEU A 117 18.66 18.49 -29.05
CA LEU A 117 17.75 18.65 -30.17
C LEU A 117 17.76 17.40 -31.06
N PHE A 118 16.66 17.26 -31.84
CA PHE A 118 16.34 16.29 -32.90
C PHE A 118 15.45 15.10 -32.47
N ASN A 119 14.11 15.22 -32.62
CA ASN A 119 13.27 14.86 -33.80
C ASN A 119 13.37 13.36 -34.18
N LYS A 120 12.32 12.58 -34.44
CA LYS A 120 10.92 12.84 -34.81
C LYS A 120 10.25 11.45 -34.85
N HIS A 121 9.10 11.24 -34.22
CA HIS A 121 8.05 10.38 -34.78
C HIS A 121 6.71 10.70 -34.11
N SER A 122 5.78 11.11 -34.97
CA SER A 122 4.35 11.22 -34.78
C SER A 122 3.76 10.00 -34.06
N GLY A 123 3.10 10.26 -32.93
CA GLY A 123 2.08 9.39 -32.35
C GLY A 123 1.02 10.30 -31.76
N GLN A 124 -0.13 10.41 -32.44
CA GLN A 124 -1.32 11.00 -31.82
C GLN A 124 -1.59 10.19 -30.55
N ARG A 125 -1.38 10.82 -29.40
CA ARG A 125 -1.64 10.22 -28.10
C ARG A 125 -3.15 10.25 -27.94
N GLU A 126 -3.80 9.11 -28.19
CA GLU A 126 -5.19 8.90 -27.77
C GLU A 126 -5.24 9.21 -26.26
N GLU A 127 -5.86 10.33 -25.91
CA GLU A 127 -6.11 10.64 -24.51
C GLU A 127 -7.03 9.55 -23.96
N SER A 128 -6.51 8.77 -23.00
CA SER A 128 -7.33 7.77 -22.33
C SER A 128 -8.55 8.48 -21.71
N PHE A 129 -9.74 8.16 -22.19
CA PHE A 129 -10.97 8.73 -21.68
C PHE A 129 -11.11 8.41 -20.17
N THR A 130 -10.96 9.42 -19.33
CA THR A 130 -11.09 9.28 -17.87
C THR A 130 -12.48 9.70 -17.40
N ILE A 131 -12.92 9.17 -16.26
CA ILE A 131 -14.19 9.58 -15.63
C ILE A 131 -14.18 11.08 -15.33
N ASN A 132 -13.03 11.67 -14.98
CA ASN A 132 -12.92 13.10 -14.74
C ASN A 132 -13.06 13.92 -16.03
N HIS A 133 -12.53 13.41 -17.15
CA HIS A 133 -12.76 13.98 -18.46
C HIS A 133 -14.25 13.97 -18.82
N PHE A 134 -14.94 12.85 -18.61
CA PHE A 134 -16.39 12.76 -18.82
C PHE A 134 -17.18 13.74 -17.93
N LYS A 135 -16.88 13.80 -16.62
CA LYS A 135 -17.55 14.72 -15.70
C LYS A 135 -17.41 16.18 -16.12
N ARG A 136 -16.21 16.58 -16.56
CA ARG A 136 -15.96 17.94 -17.08
C ARG A 136 -16.77 18.22 -18.34
N LEU A 137 -16.81 17.28 -19.28
CA LEU A 137 -17.62 17.42 -20.50
C LEU A 137 -19.11 17.51 -20.19
N LEU A 138 -19.61 16.70 -19.26
CA LEU A 138 -21.01 16.71 -18.84
C LEU A 138 -21.39 18.03 -18.16
N LEU A 139 -20.56 18.51 -17.22
CA LEU A 139 -20.76 19.82 -16.57
C LEU A 139 -20.75 20.96 -17.59
N SER A 140 -19.79 20.96 -18.51
CA SER A 140 -19.70 21.96 -19.59
C SER A 140 -20.93 21.93 -20.49
N PHE A 141 -21.42 20.74 -20.85
CA PHE A 141 -22.64 20.58 -21.64
C PHE A 141 -23.87 21.13 -20.93
N ILE A 142 -24.07 20.83 -19.65
CA ILE A 142 -25.20 21.30 -18.85
C ILE A 142 -25.20 22.83 -18.78
N VAL A 143 -24.05 23.44 -18.50
CA VAL A 143 -23.90 24.90 -18.43
C VAL A 143 -24.14 25.55 -19.79
N ASN A 144 -23.53 25.04 -20.86
CA ASN A 144 -23.63 25.64 -22.19
C ASN A 144 -25.04 25.55 -22.79
N ASN A 145 -25.84 24.57 -22.37
CA ASN A 145 -27.21 24.39 -22.86
C ASN A 145 -28.27 24.88 -21.87
N ASN A 146 -27.88 25.56 -20.77
CA ASN A 146 -28.80 26.05 -19.73
C ASN A 146 -29.79 24.98 -19.25
N ILE A 147 -29.32 23.73 -19.10
CA ILE A 147 -30.17 22.63 -18.64
C ILE A 147 -30.30 22.76 -17.12
N SER A 148 -31.43 23.30 -16.66
CA SER A 148 -31.79 23.29 -15.24
C SER A 148 -32.55 22.00 -14.90
N PHE A 149 -32.27 21.43 -13.72
CA PHE A 149 -33.12 20.43 -13.08
C PHE A 149 -34.12 21.11 -12.15
#